data_AF-A0A349JX05-F1
#
_entry.id   AF-A0A349JX05-F1
#
_cell.length_a   1.000
_cell.length_b   1.000
_cell.length_c   1.000
_cell.angle_alpha   90.00
_cell.angle_beta   90.00
_cell.angle_gamma   90.00
#
_symmetry.space_group_name_H-M   'P 1'
#
loop_
_entity.id
_entity.type
_entity.pdbx_description
1 polymer ?
#
loop_
_entity_poly.entity_id
_entity_poly.type
_entity_poly.pdbx_seq_one_letter_code
_entity_poly.pdbx_strand_id
1 'polypeptide(L)' 'MPMVPFFNYSAMFAMYAAEYREAMEHVLDHGAFILQAENEQFESALADFVDAPHAIGV' A
#
# COMPACT_ATOMS: atom_id res chain seq x y z
N MET A 1 23.14 -1.95 25.98
CA MET A 1 23.15 -1.79 24.50
C MET A 1 21.71 -1.78 24.03
N PRO A 2 21.28 -0.83 23.19
CA PRO A 2 19.94 -0.88 22.60
C PRO A 2 19.83 -2.12 21.71
N MET A 3 18.72 -2.85 21.83
CA MET A 3 18.42 -4.01 20.98
C MET A 3 18.18 -3.51 19.56
N VAL A 4 18.97 -3.99 18.60
CA VAL A 4 18.74 -3.73 17.17
C VAL A 4 17.68 -4.73 16.70
N PRO A 5 16.49 -4.28 16.27
CA PRO A 5 15.45 -5.19 15.81
C PRO A 5 15.85 -5.82 14.48
N PHE A 6 15.53 -7.09 14.28
CA PHE A 6 15.72 -7.79 13.01
C PHE A 6 14.91 -7.13 11.87
N PHE A 7 13.66 -6.74 12.16
CA PHE A 7 12.82 -5.91 11.29
C PHE A 7 12.10 -4.85 12.12
N ASN A 8 12.10 -3.61 11.64
CA ASN A 8 11.41 -2.49 12.28
C ASN A 8 10.13 -2.13 11.52
N TYR A 9 9.07 -2.91 11.70
CA TYR A 9 7.79 -2.69 11.02
C TYR A 9 7.17 -1.32 11.33
N SER A 10 7.34 -0.81 12.56
CA SER A 10 6.81 0.52 12.90
C SER A 10 7.55 1.65 12.18
N ALA A 11 8.82 1.47 11.82
CA ALA A 11 9.53 2.43 10.98
C ALA A 11 8.95 2.52 9.57
N MET A 12 8.41 1.42 9.01
CA MET A 12 7.78 1.45 7.69
C MET A 12 6.58 2.40 7.66
N PHE A 13 5.69 2.29 8.65
CA PHE A 13 4.59 3.24 8.78
C PHE A 13 5.10 4.66 9.03
N ALA A 14 6.09 4.83 9.92
CA ALA A 14 6.61 6.16 10.26
C ALA A 14 7.21 6.90 9.04
N MET A 15 7.80 6.18 8.09
CA MET A 15 8.37 6.76 6.86
C MET A 15 7.32 7.34 5.91
N TYR A 16 6.11 6.77 5.87
CA TYR A 16 5.05 7.14 4.92
C TYR A 16 3.71 7.43 5.61
N ALA A 17 3.78 7.95 6.84
CA ALA A 17 2.63 8.06 7.72
C ALA A 17 1.57 9.05 7.22
N ALA A 18 1.95 10.03 6.40
CA ALA A 18 1.01 10.99 5.84
C ALA A 18 0.25 10.34 4.66
N GLU A 19 0.99 9.72 3.76
CA GLU A 19 0.52 9.07 2.55
C GLU A 19 -0.42 7.90 2.86
N TYR A 20 -0.09 7.08 3.86
CA TYR A 20 -0.99 6.02 4.30
C TYR A 20 -2.30 6.56 4.87
N ARG A 21 -2.26 7.65 5.64
CA ARG A 21 -3.47 8.26 6.19
C ARG A 21 -4.34 8.84 5.09
N GLU A 22 -3.75 9.57 4.16
CA GLU A 22 -4.46 10.14 3.01
C GLU A 22 -5.12 9.05 2.16
N ALA A 23 -4.41 7.97 1.83
CA ALA A 23 -4.97 6.86 1.07
C ALA A 23 -6.11 6.15 1.81
N MET A 24 -5.99 5.96 3.13
CA MET A 24 -7.06 5.38 3.95
C MET A 24 -8.27 6.32 4.05
N GLU A 25 -8.05 7.61 4.29
CA GLU A 25 -9.11 8.62 4.39
C GLU A 25 -9.89 8.74 3.08
N HIS A 26 -9.18 8.72 1.94
CA HIS A 26 -9.79 8.65 0.61
C HIS A 26 -10.76 7.45 0.55
N VAL A 27 -10.26 6.21 0.69
CA VAL A 27 -11.09 4.98 0.63
C VAL A 27 -12.30 5.02 1.56
N LEU A 28 -12.12 5.52 2.78
CA LEU A 28 -13.18 5.63 3.77
C LEU A 28 -14.25 6.67 3.41
N ASP A 29 -13.89 7.79 2.78
CA ASP A 29 -14.81 8.87 2.41
C ASP A 29 -15.83 8.40 1.35
N HIS A 30 -15.38 7.66 0.34
CA HIS A 30 -16.28 7.12 -0.68
C HIS A 30 -17.04 5.86 -0.24
N GLY A 31 -16.60 5.19 0.83
CA GLY A 31 -17.33 4.07 1.45
C GLY A 31 -17.43 2.79 0.61
N ALA A 32 -16.61 2.67 -0.44
CA ALA A 32 -16.53 1.50 -1.30
C ALA A 32 -15.19 0.79 -1.07
N PHE A 33 -15.23 -0.52 -0.81
CA PHE A 33 -14.07 -1.24 -0.26
C PHE A 33 -13.61 -2.44 -1.09
N ILE A 34 -14.37 -2.86 -2.09
CA ILE A 34 -14.13 -4.12 -2.81
C ILE A 34 -13.92 -3.82 -4.28
N LEU A 35 -12.75 -4.18 -4.83
CA LEU A 35 -12.40 -4.03 -6.26
C LEU A 35 -12.62 -2.58 -6.77
N GLN A 36 -12.03 -1.62 -6.07
CA GLN A 36 -12.09 -0.20 -6.43
C GLN A 36 -10.88 0.23 -7.26
N ALA A 37 -10.87 1.50 -7.66
CA ALA A 37 -9.84 2.10 -8.50
C ALA A 37 -8.42 1.92 -7.93
N GLU A 38 -8.26 1.96 -6.60
CA GLU A 38 -6.99 1.73 -5.93
C GLU A 38 -6.44 0.32 -6.18
N ASN A 39 -7.33 -0.70 -6.27
CA ASN A 39 -6.90 -2.07 -6.58
C ASN A 39 -6.43 -2.20 -8.03
N GLU A 40 -7.16 -1.62 -8.98
CA GLU A 40 -6.77 -1.62 -10.40
C GLU A 40 -5.45 -0.86 -10.61
N GLN A 41 -5.27 0.27 -9.93
CA GLN A 41 -4.03 1.06 -9.96
C GLN A 41 -2.86 0.28 -9.37
N PHE A 42 -3.08 -0.40 -8.25
CA PHE A 42 -2.06 -1.26 -7.63
C PHE A 42 -1.65 -2.40 -8.56
N GLU A 43 -2.62 -3.11 -9.16
CA GLU A 43 -2.35 -4.19 -10.10
C GLU A 43 -1.55 -3.71 -11.32
N SER A 44 -1.95 -2.57 -11.91
CA SER A 44 -1.21 -1.98 -13.03
C SER A 44 0.22 -1.61 -12.64
N ALA A 45 0.39 -0.90 -11.52
CA ALA A 45 1.71 -0.47 -11.07
C ALA A 45 2.62 -1.65 -10.72
N LEU A 46 2.05 -2.72 -10.13
CA LEU A 46 2.80 -3.93 -9.81
C LEU A 46 3.22 -4.69 -11.06
N ALA A 47 2.31 -4.86 -12.03
CA ALA A 47 2.61 -5.50 -13.31
C ALA A 47 3.76 -4.78 -14.03
N ASP A 48 3.70 -3.45 -14.10
CA ASP A 48 4.73 -2.61 -14.70
C ASP A 48 6.07 -2.72 -13.94
N PHE A 49 6.03 -2.70 -12.61
CA PHE A 49 7.24 -2.76 -11.77
C PHE A 49 8.01 -4.08 -11.94
N VAL A 50 7.31 -5.19 -12.11
CA VAL A 50 7.92 -6.53 -12.23
C VAL A 50 8.08 -6.99 -13.68
N ASP A 51 7.71 -6.17 -14.66
CA ASP A 51 7.69 -6.51 -16.10
C ASP A 51 6.88 -7.79 -16.39
N ALA A 52 5.68 -7.87 -15.81
CA ALA A 52 4.73 -8.96 -16.04
C ALA A 52 3.50 -8.44 -16.83
N PRO A 53 2.89 -9.29 -17.67
CA PRO A 53 1.71 -8.88 -18.43
C PRO A 53 0.46 -8.66 -17.57
N HIS A 54 0.39 -9.31 -16.40
CA HIS A 54 -0.76 -9.26 -15.51
C HIS A 54 -0.32 -9.36 -14.04
N ALA A 55 -1.03 -8.65 -13.16
CA ALA A 55 -0.98 -8.81 -11.71
C ALA A 55 -2.40 -8.96 -11.17
N ILE A 56 -2.55 -9.72 -10.07
CA ILE A 56 -3.82 -9.92 -9.37
C ILE A 56 -3.58 -9.55 -7.91
N GLY A 57 -4.20 -8.47 -7.46
CA GLY A 57 -4.19 -7.99 -6.08
C GLY A 57 -5.21 -8.76 -5.23
N VAL A 58 -4.95 -8.86 -3.92
CA VAL A 58 -5.85 -9.48 -2.93
C VAL A 58 -6.18 -8.48 -1.86
#